data_AF-A0A1M6UU26-F1
#
_entry.id   AF-A0A1M6UU26-F1
#
_cell.length_a   1.000
_cell.length_b   1.000
_cell.length_c   1.000
_cell.angle_alpha   90.00
_cell.angle_beta   90.00
_cell.angle_gamma   90.00
#
_symmetry.space_group_name_H-M   'P 1'
#
loop_
_entity.id
_entity.type
_entity.pdbx_description
1 polymer ?
#
loop_
_entity_poly.entity_id
_entity_poly.type
_entity_poly.pdbx_seq_one_letter_code
_entity_poly.pdbx_strand_id
1 'polypeptide(L)'
;MSHFATYDHTKVNISINGIAITDFNGDVTIEKQGDDFEVTEGSNGSVERYRMVRKLYTVTLPMMQTSPQINAIEALRVADENTGAGPYPFAITDLNGAYVLMGKGWIKNMGTATKGRAGTARTITLDVKAEIAFEGA
;
A
#
# COMPACT_ATOMS: atom_id res chain seq x y z
N MET A 1 -13.02 24.73 -18.70
CA MET A 1 -13.85 23.53 -18.90
C MET A 1 -14.20 23.01 -17.52
N SER A 2 -15.48 22.89 -17.15
CA SER A 2 -15.85 22.28 -15.88
C SER A 2 -15.70 20.77 -16.01
N HIS A 3 -14.74 20.18 -15.31
CA HIS A 3 -14.56 18.74 -15.23
C HIS A 3 -15.45 18.20 -14.11
N PHE A 4 -16.41 17.34 -14.45
CA PHE A 4 -17.19 16.57 -13.48
C PHE A 4 -16.60 15.16 -13.41
N ALA A 5 -15.96 14.85 -12.29
CA ALA A 5 -15.52 13.49 -11.96
C ALA A 5 -16.28 13.00 -10.73
N THR A 6 -16.67 11.74 -10.73
CA THR A 6 -17.29 11.06 -9.59
C THR A 6 -16.37 9.94 -9.14
N TYR A 7 -15.89 10.04 -7.90
CA TYR A 7 -15.09 8.99 -7.28
C TYR A 7 -15.98 7.81 -6.88
N ASP A 8 -15.59 6.59 -7.26
CA ASP A 8 -16.29 5.35 -6.93
C ASP A 8 -15.32 4.33 -6.29
N HIS A 9 -15.41 4.19 -4.97
CA HIS A 9 -14.56 3.27 -4.20
C HIS A 9 -14.65 1.79 -4.66
N THR A 10 -15.73 1.39 -5.34
CA THR A 10 -15.89 0.00 -5.82
C THR A 10 -14.98 -0.33 -7.02
N LYS A 11 -14.38 0.70 -7.63
CA LYS A 11 -13.47 0.57 -8.77
C LYS A 11 -12.00 0.52 -8.37
N VAL A 12 -11.70 0.49 -7.06
CA VAL A 12 -10.37 0.24 -6.52
C VAL A 12 -10.23 -1.26 -6.29
N ASN A 13 -9.38 -1.91 -7.08
CA ASN A 13 -9.12 -3.34 -6.95
C ASN A 13 -7.74 -3.56 -6.33
N ILE A 14 -7.68 -4.29 -5.21
CA ILE A 14 -6.46 -4.58 -4.46
C ILE A 14 -6.30 -6.08 -4.34
N SER A 15 -5.11 -6.59 -4.62
CA SER A 15 -4.81 -8.01 -4.49
C SER A 15 -3.40 -8.26 -3.96
N ILE A 16 -3.27 -9.32 -3.16
CA ILE A 16 -1.99 -9.85 -2.68
C ILE A 16 -1.96 -11.37 -2.87
N ASN A 17 -0.94 -11.88 -3.55
CA ASN A 17 -0.76 -13.30 -3.86
C ASN A 17 -2.01 -13.95 -4.50
N GLY A 18 -2.73 -13.22 -5.35
CA GLY A 18 -3.98 -13.68 -5.98
C GLY A 18 -5.23 -13.59 -5.09
N ILE A 19 -5.11 -13.14 -3.84
CA ILE A 19 -6.23 -12.90 -2.92
C ILE A 19 -6.70 -11.46 -3.11
N ALA A 20 -7.94 -11.28 -3.56
CA ALA A 20 -8.58 -9.96 -3.63
C ALA A 20 -8.94 -9.49 -2.21
N ILE A 21 -8.56 -8.24 -1.89
CA ILE A 21 -8.88 -7.58 -0.63
C ILE A 21 -9.98 -6.57 -0.91
N THR A 22 -11.11 -6.70 -0.21
CA THR A 22 -12.34 -5.95 -0.47
C THR A 22 -13.01 -5.41 0.78
N ASP A 23 -12.73 -5.99 1.96
CA ASP A 23 -13.43 -5.69 3.21
C ASP A 23 -12.81 -4.50 3.97
N PHE A 24 -12.64 -3.38 3.28
CA PHE A 24 -12.05 -2.18 3.86
C PHE A 24 -13.03 -1.48 4.82
N ASN A 25 -12.48 -0.94 5.91
CA ASN A 25 -13.20 -0.13 6.91
C ASN A 25 -12.52 1.23 7.04
N GLY A 26 -12.61 2.03 5.98
CA GLY A 26 -11.98 3.34 5.86
C GLY A 26 -11.20 3.50 4.55
N ASP A 27 -10.38 4.54 4.49
CA ASP A 27 -9.62 4.87 3.29
C ASP A 27 -8.30 4.09 3.22
N VAL A 28 -8.07 3.44 2.08
CA VAL A 28 -6.78 2.84 1.78
C VAL A 28 -5.80 3.94 1.40
N THR A 29 -4.63 3.98 2.06
CA THR A 29 -3.57 4.94 1.73
C THR A 29 -2.35 4.25 1.15
N ILE A 30 -1.71 4.92 0.20
CA ILE A 30 -0.51 4.44 -0.48
C ILE A 30 0.47 5.60 -0.50
N GLU A 31 1.60 5.43 0.19
CA GLU A 31 2.59 6.48 0.37
C GLU A 31 3.96 6.00 -0.12
N LYS A 32 4.60 6.78 -0.99
CA LYS A 32 5.98 6.49 -1.40
C LYS A 32 6.94 6.75 -0.24
N GLN A 33 7.83 5.81 0.02
CA GLN A 33 8.86 5.95 1.05
C GLN A 33 10.06 6.72 0.52
N GLY A 34 10.18 7.96 1.00
CA GLY A 34 11.28 8.87 0.70
C GLY A 34 11.04 9.72 -0.55
N ASP A 35 11.92 10.68 -0.73
CA ASP A 35 11.80 11.67 -1.81
C ASP A 35 12.33 11.15 -3.14
N ASP A 36 11.81 11.71 -4.24
CA ASP A 36 12.30 11.45 -5.60
C ASP A 36 13.71 11.97 -5.84
N PHE A 37 14.07 13.03 -5.12
CA PHE A 37 15.36 13.69 -5.24
C PHE A 37 15.88 14.06 -3.87
N GLU A 38 17.14 13.74 -3.61
CA GLU A 38 17.89 14.31 -2.50
C GLU A 38 18.66 15.52 -3.01
N VAL A 39 18.75 16.58 -2.19
CA VAL A 39 19.41 17.84 -2.57
C VAL A 39 20.51 18.14 -1.58
N THR A 40 21.72 18.40 -2.09
CA THR A 40 22.86 18.85 -1.30
C THR A 40 23.27 20.24 -1.74
N GLU A 41 23.36 21.17 -0.78
CA GLU A 41 23.85 22.53 -1.01
C GLU A 41 25.32 22.63 -0.58
N GLY A 42 26.17 23.09 -1.50
CA GLY A 42 27.57 23.40 -1.22
C GLY A 42 27.73 24.78 -0.59
N SER A 43 28.81 24.99 0.17
CA SER A 43 29.09 26.27 0.86
C SER A 43 29.24 27.49 -0.06
N ASN A 44 29.30 27.29 -1.39
CA ASN A 44 29.35 28.33 -2.41
C ASN A 44 27.98 28.61 -3.06
N GLY A 45 26.89 28.00 -2.57
CA GLY A 45 25.55 28.11 -3.15
C GLY A 45 25.30 27.18 -4.35
N SER A 46 26.19 26.24 -4.64
CA SER A 46 25.94 25.20 -5.66
C SER A 46 24.92 24.20 -5.14
N VAL A 47 23.95 23.85 -5.98
CA VAL A 47 22.91 22.87 -5.65
C VAL A 47 23.13 21.63 -6.50
N GLU A 48 23.38 20.50 -5.87
CA GLU A 48 23.39 19.19 -6.52
C GLU A 48 22.14 18.42 -6.12
N ARG A 49 21.52 17.72 -7.10
CA ARG A 49 20.38 16.84 -6.84
C ARG A 49 20.70 15.41 -7.26
N TYR A 50 20.35 14.45 -6.43
CA TYR A 50 20.52 13.03 -6.68
C TYR A 50 19.15 12.40 -6.91
N ARG A 51 18.98 11.77 -8.08
CA ARG A 51 17.73 11.06 -8.38
C ARG A 51 17.68 9.75 -7.58
N MET A 52 16.65 9.62 -6.76
CA MET A 52 16.37 8.38 -6.04
C MET A 52 15.55 7.44 -6.91
N VAL A 53 16.06 6.23 -7.12
CA VAL A 53 15.36 5.16 -7.88
C VAL A 53 14.54 4.26 -6.98
N ARG A 54 14.38 4.63 -5.70
CA ARG A 54 13.60 3.88 -4.73
C ARG A 54 12.12 3.93 -5.10
N LYS A 55 11.53 2.76 -5.30
CA LYS A 55 10.09 2.55 -5.57
C LYS A 55 9.47 1.71 -4.46
N LEU A 56 9.71 2.13 -3.22
CA LEU A 56 9.16 1.45 -2.05
C LEU A 56 7.97 2.26 -1.57
N TYR A 57 6.85 1.60 -1.30
CA TYR A 57 5.59 2.21 -0.91
C TYR A 57 5.08 1.56 0.37
N THR A 58 4.54 2.36 1.27
CA THR A 58 3.76 1.90 2.42
C THR A 58 2.30 1.90 2.00
N VAL A 59 1.66 0.73 2.04
CA VAL A 59 0.23 0.58 1.82
C VAL A 59 -0.44 0.34 3.17
N THR A 60 -1.42 1.17 3.52
CA THR A 60 -2.19 1.06 4.76
C THR A 60 -3.61 0.62 4.43
N LEU A 61 -4.00 -0.55 4.94
CA LEU A 61 -5.31 -1.16 4.73
C LEU A 61 -6.09 -1.17 6.05
N PRO A 62 -7.06 -0.27 6.23
CA PRO A 62 -7.98 -0.38 7.35
C PRO A 62 -9.02 -1.46 7.04
N MET A 63 -9.15 -2.47 7.90
CA MET A 63 -10.08 -3.59 7.69
C MET A 63 -11.01 -3.79 8.89
N MET A 64 -12.17 -4.39 8.65
CA MET A 64 -13.04 -4.85 9.73
C MET A 64 -12.35 -5.96 10.53
N GLN A 65 -12.33 -5.87 11.86
CA GLN A 65 -11.69 -6.87 12.72
C GLN A 65 -12.21 -8.30 12.55
N THR A 66 -13.45 -8.45 12.09
CA THR A 66 -14.10 -9.74 11.83
C THR A 66 -13.92 -10.22 10.40
N SER A 67 -13.22 -9.47 9.55
CA SER A 67 -13.06 -9.86 8.15
C SER A 67 -12.24 -11.15 8.04
N PRO A 68 -12.72 -12.16 7.28
CA PRO A 68 -11.97 -13.38 7.03
C PRO A 68 -10.67 -13.13 6.26
N GLN A 69 -10.57 -12.00 5.53
CA GLN A 69 -9.37 -11.61 4.79
C GLN A 69 -8.19 -11.33 5.73
N ILE A 70 -8.43 -10.93 6.99
CA ILE A 70 -7.36 -10.77 7.99
C ILE A 70 -6.66 -12.11 8.25
N ASN A 71 -7.40 -13.21 8.31
CA ASN A 71 -6.81 -14.54 8.51
C ASN A 71 -5.96 -14.97 7.31
N ALA A 72 -6.39 -14.61 6.09
CA ALA A 72 -5.62 -14.87 4.88
C ALA A 72 -4.31 -14.07 4.85
N ILE A 73 -4.36 -12.78 5.20
CA ILE A 73 -3.18 -11.91 5.29
C ILE A 73 -2.24 -12.39 6.41
N GLU A 74 -2.79 -12.82 7.56
CA GLU A 74 -2.01 -13.40 8.65
C GLU A 74 -1.32 -14.69 8.23
N ALA A 75 -1.99 -15.56 7.47
CA ALA A 75 -1.38 -16.79 6.94
C ALA A 75 -0.19 -16.47 6.01
N LEU A 76 -0.30 -15.43 5.18
CA LEU A 76 0.82 -14.97 4.35
C LEU A 76 1.97 -14.43 5.19
N ARG A 77 1.69 -13.67 6.26
CA ARG A 77 2.71 -13.20 7.20
C ARG A 77 3.43 -14.35 7.89
N VAL A 78 2.67 -15.32 8.44
CA VAL A 78 3.22 -16.48 9.13
C VAL A 78 4.01 -17.38 8.18
N ALA A 79 3.56 -17.55 6.93
CA ALA A 79 4.32 -18.28 5.92
C ALA A 79 5.64 -17.58 5.59
N ASP A 80 5.65 -16.25 5.48
CA ASP A 80 6.86 -15.47 5.24
C ASP A 80 7.84 -15.58 6.42
N GLU A 81 7.36 -15.46 7.65
CA GLU A 81 8.19 -15.58 8.86
C GLU A 81 8.83 -16.96 9.03
N ASN A 82 8.10 -18.03 8.72
CA ASN A 82 8.58 -19.38 8.93
C ASN A 82 9.39 -19.94 7.76
N THR A 83 9.10 -19.52 6.53
CA THR A 83 9.65 -20.15 5.32
C THR A 83 10.34 -19.17 4.37
N GLY A 84 10.22 -17.87 4.59
CA GLY A 84 10.71 -16.85 3.66
C GLY A 84 9.97 -16.90 2.32
N ALA A 85 8.69 -17.28 2.32
CA ALA A 85 7.88 -17.41 1.11
C ALA A 85 7.59 -16.06 0.41
N GLY A 86 7.71 -14.95 1.15
CA GLY A 86 7.62 -13.60 0.59
C GLY A 86 8.91 -13.17 -0.11
N PRO A 87 8.87 -12.04 -0.84
CA PRO A 87 7.75 -11.12 -0.99
C PRO A 87 6.72 -11.59 -2.03
N TYR A 88 5.44 -11.33 -1.76
CA TYR A 88 4.31 -11.79 -2.57
C TYR A 88 3.96 -10.82 -3.69
N PRO A 89 3.40 -11.29 -4.83
CA PRO A 89 2.86 -10.41 -5.85
C PRO A 89 1.77 -9.51 -5.26
N PHE A 90 1.90 -8.20 -5.46
CA PHE A 90 0.92 -7.21 -5.05
C PHE A 90 0.49 -6.38 -6.25
N ALA A 91 -0.80 -6.13 -6.37
CA ALA A 91 -1.35 -5.25 -7.39
C ALA A 91 -2.50 -4.43 -6.83
N ILE A 92 -2.47 -3.13 -7.11
CA ILE A 92 -3.57 -2.21 -6.92
C ILE A 92 -3.85 -1.47 -8.24
N THR A 93 -5.12 -1.39 -8.59
CA THR A 93 -5.60 -0.71 -9.79
C THR A 93 -6.85 0.08 -9.44
N ASP A 94 -6.76 1.39 -9.55
CA ASP A 94 -7.91 2.30 -9.48
C ASP A 94 -8.35 2.70 -10.88
N LEU A 95 -9.57 2.33 -11.23
CA LEU A 95 -10.17 2.65 -12.52
C LEU A 95 -10.83 4.05 -12.54
N ASN A 96 -10.82 4.80 -11.43
CA ASN A 96 -11.35 6.17 -11.38
C ASN A 96 -10.33 7.21 -11.86
N GLY A 97 -9.09 7.14 -11.36
CA GLY A 97 -8.03 8.11 -11.66
C GLY A 97 -6.93 7.58 -12.58
N ALA A 98 -6.92 6.27 -12.87
CA ALA A 98 -5.80 5.56 -13.46
C ALA A 98 -4.59 5.48 -12.51
N TYR A 99 -4.79 5.10 -11.25
CA TYR A 99 -3.68 4.73 -10.37
C TYR A 99 -3.37 3.23 -10.51
N VAL A 100 -2.12 2.87 -10.81
CA VAL A 100 -1.69 1.47 -10.91
C VAL A 100 -0.38 1.29 -10.17
N LEU A 101 -0.36 0.38 -9.20
CA LEU A 101 0.88 -0.05 -8.56
C LEU A 101 0.93 -1.58 -8.56
N MET A 102 1.96 -2.13 -9.20
CA MET A 102 2.21 -3.56 -9.30
C MET A 102 3.65 -3.84 -8.91
N GLY A 103 3.85 -4.89 -8.11
CA GLY A 103 5.18 -5.29 -7.68
C GLY A 103 5.13 -6.41 -6.68
N LYS A 104 6.07 -6.40 -5.75
CA LYS A 104 6.14 -7.40 -4.68
C LYS A 104 6.08 -6.72 -3.33
N GLY A 105 5.24 -7.24 -2.45
CA GLY A 105 5.05 -6.70 -1.12
C GLY A 105 5.08 -7.76 -0.04
N TRP A 106 5.29 -7.32 1.18
CA TRP A 106 5.24 -8.14 2.38
C TRP A 106 4.49 -7.40 3.48
N ILE A 107 3.96 -8.16 4.43
CA ILE A 107 3.23 -7.60 5.55
C ILE A 107 4.25 -7.03 6.53
N LYS A 108 4.19 -5.72 6.79
CA LYS A 108 5.07 -5.04 7.74
C LYS A 108 4.51 -5.14 9.16
N ASN A 109 3.21 -4.90 9.31
CA ASN A 109 2.54 -4.94 10.60
C ASN A 109 1.06 -5.28 10.42
N MET A 110 0.54 -6.17 11.25
CA MET A 110 -0.88 -6.52 11.28
C MET A 110 -1.74 -5.51 12.04
N GLY A 111 -1.13 -4.50 12.65
CA GLY A 111 -1.79 -3.52 13.51
C GLY A 111 -2.27 -4.11 14.84
N THR A 112 -2.73 -3.21 15.70
CA THR A 112 -3.22 -3.54 17.04
C THR A 112 -4.55 -4.27 16.99
N ALA A 113 -4.63 -5.43 17.64
CA ALA A 113 -5.87 -6.20 17.77
C ALA A 113 -6.68 -5.73 19.00
N THR A 114 -7.46 -4.65 18.85
CA THR A 114 -8.24 -4.07 19.95
C THR A 114 -9.56 -4.83 20.17
N LYS A 115 -9.68 -5.61 21.24
CA LYS A 115 -10.93 -6.31 21.60
C LYS A 115 -11.78 -5.46 22.55
N GLY A 116 -12.47 -4.46 21.98
CA GLY A 116 -13.38 -3.57 22.71
C GLY A 116 -14.85 -3.99 22.61
N ARG A 117 -15.72 -3.27 23.35
CA ARG A 117 -17.19 -3.46 23.30
C ARG A 117 -17.78 -3.17 21.91
N ALA A 118 -17.17 -2.27 21.14
CA ALA A 118 -17.53 -1.96 19.77
C ALA A 118 -16.46 -2.45 18.80
N GLY A 119 -16.86 -2.87 17.60
CA GLY A 119 -15.92 -3.26 16.54
C GLY A 119 -15.07 -2.07 16.10
N THR A 120 -13.76 -2.16 16.31
CA THR A 120 -12.79 -1.17 15.81
C THR A 120 -12.13 -1.70 14.53
N ALA A 121 -11.76 -0.82 13.61
CA ALA A 121 -10.94 -1.20 12.46
C ALA A 121 -9.58 -1.73 12.93
N ARG A 122 -9.04 -2.71 12.21
CA ARG A 122 -7.66 -3.15 12.34
C ARG A 122 -6.90 -2.60 11.14
N THR A 123 -5.87 -1.80 11.41
CA THR A 123 -5.06 -1.16 10.37
C THR A 123 -3.83 -2.01 10.07
N ILE A 124 -3.81 -2.63 8.90
CA ILE A 124 -2.70 -3.47 8.45
C ILE A 124 -1.80 -2.62 7.56
N THR A 125 -0.48 -2.69 7.75
CA THR A 125 0.49 -2.01 6.89
C THR A 125 1.35 -3.02 6.15
N LEU A 126 1.55 -2.74 4.86
CA LEU A 126 2.37 -3.54 3.96
C LEU A 126 3.40 -2.63 3.30
N ASP A 127 4.61 -3.15 3.12
CA ASP A 127 5.62 -2.48 2.30
C ASP A 127 5.62 -3.16 0.93
N VAL A 128 5.55 -2.36 -0.13
CA VAL A 128 5.49 -2.83 -1.52
C VAL A 128 6.62 -2.20 -2.31
N LYS A 129 7.48 -3.03 -2.88
CA LYS A 129 8.45 -2.62 -3.89
C LYS A 129 7.76 -2.68 -5.25
N ALA A 130 7.41 -1.51 -5.78
CA ALA A 130 6.75 -1.40 -7.07
C ALA A 130 7.75 -1.63 -8.22
N GLU A 131 7.36 -2.50 -9.15
CA GLU A 131 8.04 -2.67 -10.44
C GLU A 131 7.43 -1.68 -11.44
N ILE A 132 6.09 -1.59 -11.42
CA ILE A 132 5.29 -0.64 -12.18
C ILE A 132 4.55 0.24 -11.17
N ALA A 133 4.74 1.54 -11.27
CA ALA A 133 3.98 2.54 -10.53
C ALA A 133 3.57 3.62 -11.52
N PHE A 134 2.26 3.82 -11.64
CA PHE A 134 1.64 4.89 -12.37
C PHE A 134 0.71 5.59 -11.39
N GLU A 135 1.14 6.76 -10.94
CA GLU A 135 0.46 7.55 -9.91
C GLU A 135 -0.44 8.62 -10.54
N GLY A 136 -0.87 8.40 -11.78
CA GLY A 136 -1.75 9.33 -12.49
C GLY A 136 -3.13 9.35 -11.84
N ALA A 137 -3.56 10.55 -11.45
CA ALA A 137 -4.94 10.99 -11.30
C ALA A 137 -4.96 12.50 -11.52
#